data_AF-A0A8I2FSL4-F1
#
_entry.id   AF-A0A8I2FSL4-F1
#
_cell.length_a   1.000
_cell.length_b   1.000
_cell.length_c   1.000
_cell.angle_alpha   90.00
_cell.angle_beta   90.00
_cell.angle_gamma   90.00
#
_symmetry.space_group_name_H-M   'P 1'
#
loop_
_entity.id
_entity.type
_entity.pdbx_description
1 polymer ?
#
loop_
_entity_poly.entity_id
_entity_poly.type
_entity_poly.pdbx_seq_one_letter_code
_entity_poly.pdbx_strand_id
1 'polypeptide(L)' 'DDEGCPVSPLETGEILVACKHISPGYWRNPGATEKTFAAGEKLERLYRTGDLGRLLVDGSIEFLGRRDHQVKI' A
#
# COMPACT_ATOMS: atom_id res chain seq x y z
N ASP A 1 4.88 -0.18 -8.04
CA ASP A 1 4.30 -0.93 -9.17
C ASP A 1 3.54 -2.13 -8.62
N ASP A 2 3.16 -3.09 -9.48
CA ASP A 2 2.42 -4.28 -9.06
C ASP A 2 3.28 -5.23 -8.21
N GLU A 3 4.61 -5.18 -8.40
CA GLU A 3 5.63 -5.90 -7.64
C GLU A 3 5.87 -5.30 -6.23
N GLY A 4 5.33 -4.11 -5.96
CA GLY A 4 5.50 -3.41 -4.68
C GLY A 4 6.77 -2.58 -4.58
N CYS A 5 7.46 -2.35 -5.70
CA CYS A 5 8.60 -1.46 -5.78
C CYS A 5 8.15 0.02 -5.88
N PRO A 6 8.96 0.97 -5.37
CA PRO A 6 8.69 2.40 -5.52
C PRO A 6 8.62 2.81 -7.00
N VAL A 7 7.62 3.63 -7.34
CA VAL A 7 7.49 4.26 -8.66
C VAL A 7 8.11 5.67 -8.65
N SER A 8 8.30 6.26 -9.83
CA SER A 8 8.84 7.62 -9.93
C SER A 8 7.84 8.67 -9.41
N PRO A 9 8.28 9.86 -8.95
CA PRO A 9 7.37 10.96 -8.67
C PRO A 9 6.46 11.25 -9.87
N LEU A 10 5.21 11.65 -9.58
CA LEU A 10 4.12 11.87 -10.55
C LEU A 10 3.59 10.63 -11.29
N GLU A 11 4.24 9.47 -11.13
CA GLU A 11 3.76 8.20 -11.64
C GLU A 11 2.71 7.60 -10.70
N THR A 12 1.67 7.00 -11.28
CA THR A 12 0.60 6.39 -10.50
C THR A 12 1.04 5.02 -9.99
N GLY A 13 0.82 4.76 -8.70
CA GLY A 13 1.03 3.46 -8.07
C GLY A 13 0.08 3.20 -6.92
N GLU A 14 0.17 2.01 -6.32
CA GLU A 14 -0.52 1.71 -5.07
C GLU A 14 0.16 2.42 -3.90
N ILE A 15 -0.62 3.07 -3.05
CA ILE A 15 -0.13 3.67 -1.80
C ILE A 15 0.15 2.53 -0.82
N LEU A 16 1.41 2.39 -0.39
CA LEU A 16 1.83 1.41 0.60
C LEU A 16 2.14 2.12 1.93
N VAL A 17 1.77 1.50 3.04
CA VAL A 17 2.13 1.99 4.38
C VAL A 17 3.22 1.11 4.95
N ALA A 18 4.28 1.73 5.44
CA ALA A 18 5.40 1.07 6.08
C ALA A 18 5.61 1.71 7.46
N CYS A 19 5.31 0.99 8.55
CA CYS A 19 5.55 1.51 9.90
C CYS A 19 5.82 0.38 10.90
N LYS A 20 6.48 0.71 12.01
CA LYS A 20 6.83 -0.24 13.08
C LYS A 20 5.62 -0.88 13.75
N HIS A 21 4.45 -0.23 13.68
CA HIS A 21 3.23 -0.63 14.38
C HIS A 21 2.17 -1.24 13.45
N ILE A 22 2.59 -1.79 12.30
CA ILE A 22 1.69 -2.54 11.41
C ILE A 22 1.14 -3.78 12.12
N SER A 23 -0.15 -4.06 11.92
CA SER A 23 -0.81 -5.25 12.48
C SER A 23 -0.10 -6.55 12.04
N PRO A 24 -0.05 -7.60 12.90
CA PRO A 24 0.42 -8.92 12.49
C PRO A 24 -0.42 -9.51 11.35
N GLY A 25 -1.68 -9.10 11.19
CA GLY A 25 -2.55 -9.55 10.11
C GLY A 25 -4.02 -9.48 10.47
N TYR A 26 -4.81 -10.24 9.73
CA TYR A 26 -6.22 -10.46 10.01
C TYR A 26 -6.41 -11.71 10.88
N TRP A 27 -7.23 -11.59 11.92
CA TRP A 27 -7.49 -12.67 12.86
C TRP A 27 -8.00 -13.94 12.16
N ARG A 28 -7.28 -15.05 12.34
CA ARG A 28 -7.59 -16.38 11.76
C ARG A 28 -7.78 -16.37 10.23
N ASN A 29 -7.21 -15.39 9.53
CA ASN A 29 -7.32 -15.29 8.08
C ASN A 29 -5.93 -15.10 7.45
N PRO A 30 -5.10 -16.18 7.42
CA PRO A 30 -3.75 -16.10 6.88
C PRO A 30 -3.74 -15.77 5.39
N GLY A 31 -4.68 -16.31 4.59
CA GLY A 31 -4.73 -16.04 3.15
C GLY A 31 -5.00 -14.56 2.81
N ALA A 32 -5.86 -13.88 3.56
CA ALA A 32 -6.02 -12.43 3.41
C ALA A 32 -4.80 -11.67 3.95
N THR A 33 -4.19 -12.16 5.04
CA THR A 33 -3.00 -11.54 5.63
C THR A 33 -1.83 -11.54 4.66
N GLU A 34 -1.53 -12.66 4.01
CA GLU A 34 -0.42 -12.77 3.05
C GLU A 34 -0.64 -11.90 1.81
N LYS A 35 -1.90 -11.74 1.37
CA LYS A 35 -2.24 -10.87 0.23
C LYS A 35 -2.09 -9.39 0.56
N THR A 36 -2.40 -8.99 1.78
CA THR A 36 -2.43 -7.56 2.18
C THR A 36 -1.11 -7.09 2.82
N PHE A 37 -0.41 -7.96 3.54
CA PHE A 37 0.81 -7.63 4.26
C PHE A 37 2.01 -8.25 3.55
N ALA A 38 2.73 -7.43 2.77
CA ALA A 38 3.90 -7.85 2.00
C ALA A 38 5.20 -7.69 2.81
N ALA A 39 6.26 -8.38 2.42
CA ALA A 39 7.60 -8.11 2.91
C ALA A 39 8.11 -6.78 2.33
N GLY A 40 8.80 -5.97 3.14
CA GLY A 40 9.48 -4.77 2.67
C GLY A 40 11.00 -4.90 2.76
N GLU A 41 11.72 -4.12 1.95
CA GLU A 41 13.20 -4.12 1.98
C GLU A 41 13.77 -3.38 3.21
N LYS A 42 13.26 -2.18 3.50
CA LYS A 42 13.74 -1.33 4.62
C LYS A 42 12.99 -1.55 5.92
N LEU A 43 11.72 -1.91 5.82
CA LEU A 43 10.84 -2.19 6.95
C LEU A 43 10.34 -3.61 6.78
N GLU A 44 10.30 -4.37 7.88
CA GLU A 44 10.03 -5.80 7.86
C GLU A 44 8.69 -6.13 7.19
N ARG A 45 7.71 -5.22 7.20
CA ARG A 45 6.39 -5.41 6.58
C ARG A 45 5.83 -4.12 5.97
N LEU A 46 5.10 -4.30 4.87
CA LEU A 46 4.34 -3.29 4.14
C LEU A 46 2.85 -3.65 4.17
N TYR A 47 2.00 -2.65 4.35
CA TYR A 47 0.55 -2.80 4.23
C TYR A 47 0.08 -2.24 2.87
N ARG A 48 -0.52 -3.12 2.06
CA ARG A 48 -1.15 -2.78 0.78
C ARG A 48 -2.51 -2.15 1.05
N THR A 49 -2.61 -0.84 0.88
CA THR A 49 -3.86 -0.12 1.17
C THR A 49 -4.94 -0.41 0.13
N GLY A 50 -4.55 -0.73 -1.12
CA GLY A 50 -5.41 -0.76 -2.30
C GLY A 50 -5.83 0.63 -2.82
N ASP A 51 -5.37 1.72 -2.20
CA ASP A 51 -5.58 3.08 -2.67
C ASP A 51 -4.54 3.39 -3.78
N LEU A 52 -4.97 3.99 -4.88
CA LEU A 52 -4.09 4.48 -5.95
C LEU A 52 -3.74 5.95 -5.69
N GLY A 53 -2.50 6.32 -5.97
CA GLY A 53 -2.05 7.69 -5.87
C GLY A 53 -0.69 7.92 -6.49
N ARG A 54 -0.19 9.14 -6.35
CA ARG A 54 1.16 9.52 -6.79
C ARG A 54 1.77 10.57 -5.87
N LEU A 55 3.09 10.53 -5.73
CA LEU A 55 3.84 11.59 -5.05
C LEU A 55 3.94 12.82 -5.96
N LEU A 56 3.55 13.97 -5.44
CA LEU A 56 3.75 15.25 -6.09
C LEU A 56 5.16 15.78 -5.80
N VAL A 57 5.58 16.79 -6.56
CA VAL A 57 6.92 17.39 -6.47
C VAL A 57 7.17 18.02 -5.08
N ASP A 58 6.12 18.47 -4.41
CA ASP A 58 6.16 19.04 -3.05
C ASP A 58 6.17 17.97 -1.95
N GLY A 59 6.17 16.69 -2.30
CA GLY A 59 6.15 15.55 -1.38
C GLY A 59 4.76 15.18 -0.85
N SER A 60 3.70 15.89 -1.25
CA SER A 60 2.33 15.49 -0.96
C SER A 60 1.91 14.28 -1.80
N ILE A 61 0.84 13.59 -1.38
CA ILE A 61 0.27 12.46 -2.11
C ILE A 61 -1.07 12.88 -2.69
N GLU A 62 -1.22 12.79 -4.00
CA GLU A 62 -2.52 12.92 -4.66
C GLU A 62 -3.20 11.55 -4.69
N PHE A 63 -4.42 11.51 -4.14
CA PHE A 63 -5.26 10.31 -4.15
C PHE A 63 -6.06 10.23 -5.46
N LEU A 64 -6.01 9.07 -6.12
CA LEU A 64 -6.58 8.86 -7.46
C LEU A 64 -7.70 7.81 -7.47
N GLY A 65 -8.04 7.24 -6.31
CA GLY A 65 -9.12 6.26 -6.16
C GLY A 65 -8.64 4.92 -5.63
N ARG A 66 -9.40 3.87 -5.93
CA ARG A 66 -9.17 2.50 -5.48
C ARG A 66 -8.69 1.64 -6.64
N ARG A 67 -7.76 0.72 -6.37
CA ARG A 67 -7.42 -0.35 -7.30
C ARG A 67 -8.51 -1.43 -7.34
N ASP A 68 -9.20 -1.63 -6.21
CA ASP A 68 -10.26 -2.61 -6.07
C ASP A 68 -11.65 -1.97 -6.02
N HIS A 69 -12.67 -2.81 -5.87
CA HIS A 69 -14.06 -2.38 -5.76
C HIS A 69 -14.47 -2.00 -4.34
N GLN A 70 -13.52 -1.79 -3.41
CA GLN A 70 -13.86 -1.40 -2.05
C GLN A 70 -14.44 0.02 -2.04
N VAL A 71 -15.73 0.15 -1.72
CA VAL A 71 -16.37 1.44 -1.56
C VAL A 71 -16.16 1.94 -0.13
N LYS A 72 -15.61 3.16 0.03
CA LYS A 72 -15.66 3.88 1.30
C LYS A 72 -17.02 4.60 1.37
N ILE A 73 -17.94 4.09 2.20
CA ILE A 73 -19.25 4.70 2.50
C ILE A 73 -19.14 5.48 3.81
#